data_AF-A0A9D4NDW7-F1
#
_entry.id   AF-A0A9D4NDW7-F1
#
_cell.length_a   1.000
_cell.length_b   1.000
_cell.length_c   1.000
_cell.angle_alpha   90.00
_cell.angle_beta   90.00
_cell.angle_gamma   90.00
#
_symmetry.space_group_name_H-M   'P 1'
#
loop_
_entity.id
_entity.type
_entity.pdbx_description
1 polymer ?
#
loop_
_entity_poly.entity_id
_entity_poly.type
_entity_poly.pdbx_seq_one_letter_code
_entity_poly.pdbx_strand_id
1 'polypeptide(L)'
;MLSNILRNVDSGMGEDDKVAARATIEQIRTNCHRMLGTMQTGLLENIISNLTDVVHQINKSVNAPHDVQDTNNGGFRIRLGARGPPNYQIDQDQLQLLLDRGFTVKRIAEDGLLGSKMHKSTLFRFMRLNRILQPRIALNVSDDVVRDVMSRYIMDHPNSGSAEIRAYLRTREPPMVVNRDRVRAILAELNPVGVATRWAQVVSRRRYSVPEPNSLWHIDSHHSLVRYGIYIHGGIDGNSRLIPYLKAAPYNTARVAFEAFTFGIRSYGIPSRIRVDGGVENVLIKRFMTIANGDGRGSAIEGKSVHNQRIERLWRDVFQKVVFTFYQCLHALEDSGALNLDDPKHIFCAQAVVLARLNHSLECWRRARNNQAIRTEHNQTPEQLWISRLVPALQQSDSTAVRNIRTDRDIPA
;
A
#
# COMPACT_ATOMS: atom_id res chain seq x y z
N MET A 1 1.95 20.09 0.17
CA MET A 1 3.25 19.39 -0.01
C MET A 1 4.28 20.29 -0.69
N LEU A 2 3.96 20.92 -1.82
CA LEU A 2 4.79 21.99 -2.42
C LEU A 2 4.88 23.28 -1.60
N SER A 3 3.83 23.65 -0.85
CA SER A 3 3.88 24.78 0.10
C SER A 3 4.84 24.58 1.27
N ASN A 4 5.11 23.34 1.67
CA ASN A 4 6.10 23.01 2.71
C ASN A 4 7.51 22.84 2.14
N ILE A 5 7.64 22.56 0.84
CA ILE A 5 8.93 22.53 0.14
C ILE A 5 9.41 23.96 -0.10
N LEU A 6 8.50 24.88 -0.49
CA LEU A 6 8.83 26.29 -0.73
C LEU A 6 9.16 27.06 0.57
N ARG A 7 8.45 26.80 1.67
CA ARG A 7 8.78 27.39 2.98
C ARG A 7 10.18 27.00 3.51
N ASN A 8 10.72 25.88 3.05
CA ASN A 8 12.06 25.42 3.44
C ASN A 8 13.18 25.94 2.50
N VAL A 9 12.84 26.60 1.39
CA VAL A 9 13.81 27.17 0.43
C VAL A 9 14.03 28.66 0.67
N ASP A 10 13.04 29.38 1.21
CA ASP A 10 13.13 30.84 1.44
C ASP A 10 14.02 31.25 2.64
N SER A 11 14.47 30.30 3.47
CA SER A 11 15.16 30.63 4.72
C SER A 11 16.70 30.60 4.68
N GLY A 12 17.36 30.66 3.51
CA GLY A 12 18.82 30.83 3.54
C GLY A 12 19.66 30.54 2.29
N MET A 13 19.22 30.84 1.07
CA MET A 13 20.11 30.79 -0.11
C MET A 13 20.38 32.20 -0.63
N GLY A 14 21.66 32.56 -0.72
CA GLY A 14 22.11 33.83 -1.26
C GLY A 14 21.83 33.93 -2.77
N GLU A 15 21.81 35.16 -3.29
CA GLU A 15 21.49 35.42 -4.69
C GLU A 15 22.47 34.71 -5.67
N ASP A 16 23.72 34.53 -5.25
CA ASP A 16 24.75 33.79 -5.99
C ASP A 16 24.45 32.28 -6.07
N ASP A 17 23.83 31.69 -5.05
CA ASP A 17 23.42 30.27 -5.04
C ASP A 17 22.24 30.01 -5.98
N LYS A 18 21.37 31.02 -6.17
CA LYS A 18 20.25 30.96 -7.12
C LYS A 18 20.75 31.05 -8.58
N VAL A 19 21.77 31.86 -8.83
CA VAL A 19 22.42 31.97 -10.15
C VAL A 19 23.18 30.68 -10.50
N ALA A 20 23.88 30.09 -9.53
CA ALA A 20 24.57 28.81 -9.69
C ALA A 20 23.60 27.64 -9.95
N ALA A 21 22.46 27.61 -9.27
CA ALA A 21 21.41 26.61 -9.52
C ALA A 21 20.82 26.74 -10.93
N ARG A 22 20.60 27.97 -11.41
CA ARG A 22 20.10 28.24 -12.76
C ARG A 22 21.10 27.82 -13.85
N ALA A 23 22.39 28.11 -13.67
CA ALA A 23 23.44 27.68 -14.60
C ALA A 23 23.58 26.14 -14.67
N THR A 24 23.43 25.47 -13.52
CA THR A 24 23.47 24.01 -13.43
C THR A 24 22.28 23.36 -14.14
N ILE A 25 21.08 23.95 -14.01
CA ILE A 25 19.86 23.50 -14.72
C ILE A 25 20.01 23.67 -16.24
N GLU A 26 20.60 24.77 -16.71
CA GLU A 26 20.86 25.02 -18.12
C GLU A 26 21.92 24.09 -18.72
N GLN A 27 22.91 23.69 -17.91
CA GLN A 27 23.92 22.72 -18.31
C GLN A 27 23.36 21.29 -18.37
N ILE A 28 22.45 20.94 -17.45
CA ILE A 28 21.68 19.69 -17.51
C ILE A 28 20.80 19.69 -18.76
N ARG A 29 20.11 20.79 -19.07
CA ARG A 29 19.30 20.95 -20.30
C ARG A 29 20.14 20.75 -21.57
N THR A 30 21.33 21.36 -21.61
CA THR A 30 22.26 21.24 -22.74
C THR A 30 22.82 19.82 -22.88
N ASN A 31 23.09 19.13 -21.77
CA ASN A 31 23.53 17.74 -21.78
C ASN A 31 22.40 16.79 -22.23
N CYS A 32 21.14 17.07 -21.86
CA CYS A 32 19.97 16.39 -22.42
C CYS A 32 19.84 16.61 -23.94
N HIS A 33 20.15 17.82 -24.43
CA HIS A 33 20.20 18.11 -25.87
C HIS A 33 21.36 17.42 -26.61
N ARG A 34 22.49 17.15 -25.95
CA ARG A 34 23.60 16.39 -26.55
C ARG A 34 23.34 14.88 -26.60
N MET A 35 22.56 14.37 -25.64
CA MET A 35 22.11 12.97 -25.61
C MET A 35 20.99 12.67 -26.63
N LEU A 36 20.40 13.70 -27.25
CA LEU A 36 19.36 13.59 -28.27
C LEU A 36 19.87 13.04 -29.63
N GLY A 37 21.19 12.95 -29.84
CA GLY A 37 21.78 12.41 -31.07
C GLY A 37 21.93 10.88 -31.11
N THR A 38 21.71 10.17 -30.00
CA THR A 38 22.06 8.74 -29.88
C THR A 38 20.92 7.81 -29.43
N MET A 39 19.75 8.33 -29.05
CA MET A 39 18.60 7.50 -28.66
C MET A 39 17.27 8.14 -29.09
N GLN A 40 16.61 7.57 -30.11
CA GLN A 40 15.21 7.86 -30.38
C GLN A 40 14.31 7.18 -29.34
N THR A 41 13.74 7.91 -28.39
CA THR A 41 12.56 7.46 -27.63
C THR A 41 11.75 8.64 -27.08
N GLY A 42 10.44 8.66 -27.32
CA GLY A 42 9.46 9.70 -26.91
C GLY A 42 9.22 9.89 -25.40
N LEU A 43 10.20 9.53 -24.57
CA LEU A 43 10.16 9.74 -23.11
C LEU A 43 10.43 11.21 -22.74
N LEU A 44 11.25 11.91 -23.53
CA LEU A 44 11.63 13.30 -23.30
C LEU A 44 10.52 14.30 -23.66
N GLU A 45 9.76 14.05 -24.72
CA GLU A 45 8.61 14.88 -25.12
C GLU A 45 7.48 14.82 -24.07
N ASN A 46 7.26 13.66 -23.46
CA ASN A 46 6.30 13.47 -22.37
C ASN A 46 6.68 14.25 -21.10
N ILE A 47 7.96 14.38 -20.79
CA ILE A 47 8.41 15.13 -19.60
C ILE A 47 8.20 16.64 -19.80
N ILE A 48 8.41 17.15 -21.02
CA ILE A 48 8.19 18.56 -21.35
C ILE A 48 6.69 18.90 -21.31
N SER A 49 5.82 18.05 -21.88
CA SER A 49 4.36 18.24 -21.86
C SER A 49 3.78 18.27 -20.44
N ASN A 50 4.24 17.37 -19.56
CA ASN A 50 3.76 17.29 -18.18
C ASN A 50 4.15 18.49 -17.31
N LEU A 51 5.25 19.19 -17.64
CA LEU A 51 5.65 20.41 -16.94
C LEU A 51 4.79 21.62 -17.32
N THR A 52 4.26 21.65 -18.55
CA THR A 52 3.36 22.71 -19.03
C THR A 52 1.96 22.59 -18.40
N ASP A 53 1.45 21.37 -18.20
CA ASP A 53 0.13 21.12 -17.60
C ASP A 53 0.07 21.48 -16.11
N VAL A 54 1.17 21.31 -15.38
CA VAL A 54 1.27 21.66 -13.95
C VAL A 54 1.18 23.17 -13.72
N VAL A 55 1.68 23.99 -14.66
CA VAL A 55 1.57 25.46 -14.61
C VAL A 55 0.13 25.91 -14.88
N HIS A 56 -0.63 25.17 -15.68
CA HIS A 56 -2.00 25.51 -16.04
C HIS A 56 -3.02 25.20 -14.93
N GLN A 57 -2.80 24.13 -14.16
CA GLN A 57 -3.69 23.69 -13.07
C GLN A 57 -3.62 24.57 -11.81
N ILE A 58 -2.52 25.30 -11.61
CA ILE A 58 -2.34 26.20 -10.45
C ILE A 58 -3.26 27.42 -10.52
N ASN A 59 -3.74 27.79 -11.71
CA ASN A 59 -4.53 29.01 -11.90
C ASN A 59 -6.06 28.86 -11.70
N LYS A 60 -6.57 27.68 -11.33
CA LYS A 60 -8.02 27.38 -11.50
C LYS A 60 -8.83 26.96 -10.27
N SER A 61 -8.46 27.30 -9.04
CA SER A 61 -9.34 26.96 -7.90
C SER A 61 -9.35 27.97 -6.76
N VAL A 62 -10.43 28.77 -6.69
CA VAL A 62 -10.85 29.56 -5.53
C VAL A 62 -12.39 29.50 -5.40
N ASN A 63 -12.86 29.08 -4.21
CA ASN A 63 -14.14 29.36 -3.49
C ASN A 63 -14.95 28.13 -2.96
N ALA A 64 -15.41 28.28 -1.70
CA ALA A 64 -16.02 27.33 -0.72
C ALA A 64 -17.59 27.24 -0.82
N PRO A 65 -18.45 26.85 0.18
CA PRO A 65 -18.39 26.04 1.45
C PRO A 65 -19.65 25.10 1.76
N HIS A 66 -19.71 24.48 2.99
CA HIS A 66 -20.86 23.92 3.82
C HIS A 66 -21.57 22.58 3.44
N ASP A 67 -22.24 21.74 4.29
CA ASP A 67 -22.42 21.48 5.76
C ASP A 67 -23.13 20.09 6.01
N VAL A 68 -22.85 19.43 7.16
CA VAL A 68 -23.58 18.49 8.09
C VAL A 68 -24.65 17.43 7.65
N GLN A 69 -24.51 16.15 8.10
CA GLN A 69 -25.41 15.40 9.05
C GLN A 69 -25.10 13.88 9.22
N ASP A 70 -25.23 13.43 10.48
CA ASP A 70 -25.01 12.07 11.04
C ASP A 70 -25.97 10.98 10.53
N THR A 71 -25.54 9.70 10.57
CA THR A 71 -26.29 8.60 11.25
C THR A 71 -25.46 7.31 11.41
N ASN A 72 -25.56 6.74 12.61
CA ASN A 72 -25.09 5.41 13.03
C ASN A 72 -25.78 4.25 12.28
N ASN A 73 -25.07 3.14 12.05
CA ASN A 73 -25.70 1.80 12.02
C ASN A 73 -24.74 0.64 12.33
N GLY A 74 -25.05 -0.07 13.43
CA GLY A 74 -24.64 -1.45 13.69
C GLY A 74 -25.90 -2.29 13.86
N GLY A 75 -26.20 -3.17 12.90
CA GLY A 75 -27.41 -3.98 12.91
C GLY A 75 -27.38 -5.08 13.98
N PHE A 76 -28.45 -5.14 14.79
CA PHE A 76 -28.73 -6.21 15.75
C PHE A 76 -29.84 -7.14 15.23
N ARG A 77 -29.86 -8.37 15.75
CA ARG A 77 -30.91 -9.36 15.46
C ARG A 77 -32.13 -9.09 16.35
N ILE A 78 -33.23 -8.57 15.80
CA ILE A 78 -34.47 -8.35 16.56
C ILE A 78 -35.37 -9.59 16.50
N ARG A 79 -35.65 -10.22 17.65
CA ARG A 79 -36.73 -11.21 17.78
C ARG A 79 -38.05 -10.50 18.04
N LEU A 80 -38.74 -10.06 16.98
CA LEU A 80 -40.15 -9.70 17.05
C LEU A 80 -40.94 -11.00 16.94
N GLY A 81 -41.65 -11.41 18.01
CA GLY A 81 -42.33 -12.70 18.14
C GLY A 81 -43.50 -12.98 17.19
N ALA A 82 -43.45 -12.50 15.94
CA ALA A 82 -44.45 -12.82 14.91
C ALA A 82 -44.03 -14.06 14.10
N ARG A 83 -45.00 -14.91 13.76
CA ARG A 83 -44.79 -16.04 12.83
C ARG A 83 -44.41 -15.50 11.45
N GLY A 84 -43.15 -15.67 11.08
CA GLY A 84 -42.59 -15.27 9.79
C GLY A 84 -41.07 -15.56 9.74
N PRO A 85 -40.45 -15.56 8.54
CA PRO A 85 -39.02 -15.79 8.40
C PRO A 85 -38.21 -14.72 9.15
N PRO A 86 -37.01 -15.05 9.67
CA PRO A 86 -36.21 -14.14 10.51
C PRO A 86 -35.91 -12.82 9.79
N ASN A 87 -36.20 -11.70 10.47
CA ASN A 87 -35.92 -10.35 9.99
C ASN A 87 -34.46 -10.00 10.29
N TYR A 88 -33.65 -9.80 9.25
CA TYR A 88 -32.23 -9.42 9.37
C TYR A 88 -32.10 -7.91 9.13
N GLN A 89 -31.51 -7.18 10.07
CA GLN A 89 -31.04 -5.82 9.82
C GLN A 89 -29.75 -5.91 9.02
N ILE A 90 -29.83 -5.55 7.73
CA ILE A 90 -28.68 -5.53 6.82
C ILE A 90 -28.38 -4.06 6.52
N ASP A 91 -27.19 -3.62 6.92
CA ASP A 91 -26.65 -2.33 6.57
C ASP A 91 -26.18 -2.33 5.11
N GLN A 92 -26.68 -1.38 4.31
CA GLN A 92 -26.40 -1.29 2.87
C GLN A 92 -24.95 -0.87 2.59
N ASP A 93 -24.42 0.07 3.37
CA ASP A 93 -23.08 0.61 3.17
C ASP A 93 -22.03 -0.43 3.55
N GLN A 94 -22.25 -1.16 4.64
CA GLN A 94 -21.40 -2.29 5.02
C GLN A 94 -21.44 -3.40 3.97
N LEU A 95 -22.61 -3.71 3.41
CA LEU A 95 -22.74 -4.69 2.33
C LEU A 95 -21.99 -4.22 1.07
N GLN A 96 -22.15 -2.96 0.66
CA GLN A 96 -21.46 -2.40 -0.49
C GLN A 96 -19.94 -2.43 -0.29
N LEU A 97 -19.45 -1.99 0.88
CA LEU A 97 -18.03 -2.03 1.22
C LEU A 97 -17.46 -3.45 1.12
N LEU A 98 -18.16 -4.47 1.64
CA LEU A 98 -17.71 -5.86 1.55
C LEU A 98 -17.67 -6.35 0.10
N LEU A 99 -18.65 -5.97 -0.72
CA LEU A 99 -18.67 -6.29 -2.15
C LEU A 99 -17.50 -5.62 -2.89
N ASP A 100 -17.21 -4.36 -2.58
CA ASP A 100 -16.10 -3.60 -3.16
C ASP A 100 -14.74 -4.18 -2.76
N ARG A 101 -14.63 -4.72 -1.54
CA ARG A 101 -13.47 -5.52 -1.08
C ARG A 101 -13.42 -6.93 -1.68
N GLY A 102 -14.29 -7.23 -2.64
CA GLY A 102 -14.29 -8.45 -3.42
C GLY A 102 -14.83 -9.69 -2.70
N PHE A 103 -15.56 -9.52 -1.60
CA PHE A 103 -16.25 -10.64 -0.97
C PHE A 103 -17.42 -11.11 -1.83
N THR A 104 -17.57 -12.42 -1.96
CA THR A 104 -18.77 -12.98 -2.60
C THR A 104 -19.96 -12.90 -1.66
N VAL A 105 -21.16 -12.66 -2.19
CA VAL A 105 -22.44 -12.70 -1.45
C VAL A 105 -22.55 -13.96 -0.58
N LYS A 106 -22.13 -15.12 -1.11
CA LYS A 106 -22.10 -16.39 -0.37
C LYS A 106 -21.28 -16.27 0.92
N ARG A 107 -20.06 -15.74 0.83
CA ARG A 107 -19.16 -15.59 1.97
C ARG A 107 -19.62 -14.53 2.95
N ILE A 108 -20.11 -13.38 2.48
CA ILE A 108 -20.67 -12.35 3.35
C ILE A 108 -21.75 -12.96 4.26
N ALA A 109 -22.61 -13.80 3.67
CA ALA A 109 -23.71 -14.46 4.37
C ALA A 109 -23.23 -15.60 5.30
N GLU A 110 -22.36 -16.50 4.82
CA GLU A 110 -21.92 -17.70 5.57
C GLU A 110 -20.88 -17.38 6.67
N ASP A 111 -20.01 -16.40 6.43
CA ASP A 111 -18.99 -15.95 7.39
C ASP A 111 -19.60 -14.96 8.42
N GLY A 112 -20.84 -14.51 8.21
CA GLY A 112 -21.57 -13.64 9.14
C GLY A 112 -21.03 -12.21 9.22
N LEU A 113 -20.53 -11.69 8.10
CA LEU A 113 -19.82 -10.39 8.06
C LEU A 113 -20.73 -9.17 8.26
N LEU A 114 -22.05 -9.37 8.25
CA LEU A 114 -23.08 -8.36 8.48
C LEU A 114 -23.81 -8.61 9.80
N GLY A 115 -23.06 -8.87 10.87
CA GLY A 115 -23.61 -9.07 12.20
C GLY A 115 -24.00 -10.52 12.52
N SER A 116 -24.52 -11.29 11.56
CA SER A 116 -24.89 -12.69 11.79
C SER A 116 -24.84 -13.55 10.53
N LYS A 117 -24.64 -14.86 10.72
CA LYS A 117 -24.72 -15.83 9.62
C LYS A 117 -26.14 -15.90 9.07
N MET A 118 -26.26 -15.92 7.75
CA MET A 118 -27.53 -15.99 7.05
C MET A 118 -27.40 -16.83 5.77
N HIS A 119 -28.53 -17.22 5.21
CA HIS A 119 -28.54 -17.91 3.92
C HIS A 119 -28.23 -16.92 2.79
N LYS A 120 -27.39 -17.30 1.81
CA LYS A 120 -27.02 -16.43 0.67
C LYS A 120 -28.22 -15.85 -0.08
N SER A 121 -29.33 -16.60 -0.17
CA SER A 121 -30.55 -16.13 -0.83
C SER A 121 -31.22 -14.95 -0.13
N THR A 122 -31.07 -14.85 1.20
CA THR A 122 -31.53 -13.69 1.97
C THR A 122 -30.82 -12.43 1.51
N LEU A 123 -29.50 -12.51 1.34
CA LEU A 123 -28.69 -11.39 0.90
C LEU A 123 -28.94 -11.04 -0.58
N PHE A 124 -29.11 -12.03 -1.46
CA PHE A 124 -29.52 -11.78 -2.86
C PHE A 124 -30.89 -11.10 -2.96
N ARG A 125 -31.87 -11.51 -2.13
CA ARG A 125 -33.19 -10.86 -2.07
C ARG A 125 -33.04 -9.41 -1.61
N PHE A 126 -32.26 -9.16 -0.56
CA PHE A 126 -32.00 -7.83 -0.05
C PHE A 126 -31.34 -6.93 -1.11
N MET A 127 -30.31 -7.41 -1.81
CA MET A 127 -29.65 -6.66 -2.89
C MET A 127 -30.62 -6.31 -4.02
N ARG A 128 -31.49 -7.26 -4.42
CA ARG A 128 -32.49 -7.02 -5.47
C ARG A 128 -33.50 -5.95 -5.08
N LEU A 129 -34.00 -5.99 -3.83
CA LEU A 129 -34.97 -5.02 -3.33
C LEU A 129 -34.38 -3.61 -3.21
N ASN A 130 -33.11 -3.51 -2.83
CA ASN A 130 -32.41 -2.24 -2.64
C ASN A 130 -31.56 -1.80 -3.85
N ARG A 131 -31.69 -2.48 -4.99
CA ARG A 131 -30.95 -2.18 -6.24
C ARG A 131 -29.42 -2.13 -6.09
N ILE A 132 -28.88 -2.90 -5.15
CA ILE A 132 -27.43 -3.01 -4.92
C ILE A 132 -26.82 -3.87 -6.01
N LEU A 133 -25.98 -3.26 -6.85
CA LEU A 133 -25.28 -3.96 -7.92
C LEU A 133 -24.02 -4.63 -7.37
N GLN A 134 -23.75 -5.87 -7.80
CA GLN A 134 -22.42 -6.42 -7.61
C GLN A 134 -21.44 -5.62 -8.49
N PRO A 135 -20.21 -5.35 -8.03
CA PRO A 135 -19.10 -4.83 -8.86
C PRO A 135 -18.69 -5.76 -10.02
N ARG A 136 -19.53 -6.73 -10.39
CA ARG A 136 -19.34 -7.74 -11.43
C ARG A 136 -19.74 -7.28 -12.83
N ILE A 137 -19.72 -5.98 -13.08
CA ILE A 137 -19.58 -5.55 -14.46
C ILE A 137 -18.09 -5.58 -14.71
N ALA A 138 -17.62 -6.68 -15.32
CA ALA A 138 -16.45 -6.58 -16.17
C ALA A 138 -16.78 -5.45 -17.13
N LEU A 139 -16.29 -4.24 -16.83
CA LEU A 139 -16.21 -3.22 -17.87
C LEU A 139 -15.47 -3.94 -19.00
N ASN A 140 -16.08 -4.02 -20.17
CA ASN A 140 -15.42 -4.51 -21.37
C ASN A 140 -14.29 -3.51 -21.68
N VAL A 141 -13.22 -3.57 -20.90
CA VAL A 141 -12.02 -2.77 -21.10
C VAL A 141 -11.29 -3.42 -22.25
N SER A 142 -10.95 -2.65 -23.27
CA SER A 142 -10.22 -3.14 -24.45
C SER A 142 -8.84 -3.69 -24.08
N ASP A 143 -8.29 -4.57 -24.91
CA ASP A 143 -6.95 -5.11 -24.68
C ASP A 143 -5.89 -4.02 -24.69
N ASP A 144 -6.07 -2.96 -25.48
CA ASP A 144 -5.11 -1.86 -25.56
C ASP A 144 -5.02 -1.07 -24.26
N VAL A 145 -6.16 -0.79 -23.62
CA VAL A 145 -6.18 -0.11 -22.31
C VAL A 145 -5.58 -1.01 -21.23
N VAL A 146 -5.89 -2.31 -21.24
CA VAL A 146 -5.28 -3.27 -20.30
C VAL A 146 -3.77 -3.35 -20.53
N ARG A 147 -3.32 -3.41 -21.78
CA ARG A 147 -1.91 -3.49 -22.16
C ARG A 147 -1.14 -2.25 -21.75
N ASP A 148 -1.68 -1.05 -21.97
CA ASP A 148 -1.07 0.22 -21.56
C ASP A 148 -0.94 0.33 -20.02
N VAL A 149 -1.97 -0.07 -19.28
CA VAL A 149 -1.89 -0.07 -17.82
C VAL A 149 -0.89 -1.11 -17.31
N MET A 150 -0.88 -2.29 -17.93
CA MET A 150 0.07 -3.35 -17.58
C MET A 150 1.51 -2.97 -17.92
N SER A 151 1.77 -2.34 -19.07
CA SER A 151 3.12 -1.94 -19.48
C SER A 151 3.71 -0.95 -18.48
N ARG A 152 2.96 0.08 -18.10
CA ARG A 152 3.37 1.05 -17.06
C ARG A 152 3.65 0.37 -15.72
N TYR A 153 2.78 -0.54 -15.28
CA TYR A 153 3.00 -1.26 -14.03
C TYR A 153 4.23 -2.18 -14.08
N ILE A 154 4.47 -2.85 -15.21
CA ILE A 154 5.62 -3.74 -15.42
C ILE A 154 6.92 -2.94 -15.52
N MET A 155 6.91 -1.72 -16.09
CA MET A 155 8.08 -0.84 -16.09
C MET A 155 8.53 -0.54 -14.66
N ASP A 156 7.59 -0.26 -13.76
CA ASP A 156 7.89 -0.01 -12.34
C ASP A 156 8.19 -1.30 -11.56
N HIS A 157 7.53 -2.41 -11.93
CA HIS A 157 7.59 -3.69 -11.21
C HIS A 157 7.88 -4.85 -12.18
N PRO A 158 9.09 -4.94 -12.76
CA PRO A 158 9.41 -5.87 -13.85
C PRO A 158 9.26 -7.33 -13.43
N ASN A 159 9.35 -7.62 -12.14
CA ASN A 159 9.24 -8.97 -11.63
C ASN A 159 7.81 -9.41 -11.29
N SER A 160 6.79 -8.56 -11.43
CA SER A 160 5.40 -8.87 -11.03
C SER A 160 4.75 -9.98 -11.85
N GLY A 161 4.06 -10.89 -11.16
CA GLY A 161 3.35 -12.01 -11.79
C GLY A 161 1.88 -11.72 -12.10
N SER A 162 1.25 -12.55 -12.94
CA SER A 162 -0.16 -12.39 -13.35
C SER A 162 -1.17 -12.19 -12.19
N ALA A 163 -0.96 -12.86 -11.05
CA ALA A 163 -1.84 -12.71 -9.88
C ALA A 163 -1.71 -11.33 -9.21
N GLU A 164 -0.51 -10.77 -9.19
CA GLU A 164 -0.19 -9.46 -8.63
C GLU A 164 -0.68 -8.36 -9.56
N ILE A 165 -0.43 -8.47 -10.87
CA ILE A 165 -0.94 -7.55 -11.88
C ILE A 165 -2.46 -7.49 -11.84
N ARG A 166 -3.13 -8.66 -11.77
CA ARG A 166 -4.59 -8.70 -11.65
C ARG A 166 -5.10 -8.05 -10.35
N ALA A 167 -4.34 -8.15 -9.26
CA ALA A 167 -4.68 -7.45 -8.03
C ALA A 167 -4.51 -5.93 -8.18
N TYR A 168 -3.39 -5.48 -8.77
CA TYR A 168 -3.14 -4.07 -9.08
C TYR A 168 -4.27 -3.47 -9.93
N LEU A 169 -4.67 -4.14 -11.02
CA LEU A 169 -5.76 -3.71 -11.90
C LEU A 169 -7.07 -3.46 -11.16
N ARG A 170 -7.37 -4.25 -10.12
CA ARG A 170 -8.57 -4.07 -9.27
C ARG A 170 -8.47 -2.92 -8.28
N THR A 171 -7.27 -2.51 -7.92
CA THR A 171 -7.03 -1.39 -6.98
C THR A 171 -7.01 -0.02 -7.65
N ARG A 172 -7.18 0.03 -8.97
CA ARG A 172 -7.24 1.27 -9.74
C ARG A 172 -8.62 1.93 -9.62
N GLU A 173 -8.65 3.20 -9.97
CA GLU A 173 -9.89 3.97 -10.14
C GLU A 173 -9.96 4.46 -11.60
N PRO A 174 -10.93 4.00 -12.42
CA PRO A 174 -11.90 2.95 -12.10
C PRO A 174 -11.26 1.53 -12.01
N PRO A 175 -11.83 0.60 -11.22
CA PRO A 175 -11.32 -0.77 -11.11
C PRO A 175 -11.41 -1.54 -12.42
N MET A 176 -10.35 -2.29 -12.75
CA MET A 176 -10.29 -3.12 -13.95
C MET A 176 -10.35 -4.60 -13.57
N VAL A 177 -11.49 -5.25 -13.86
CA VAL A 177 -11.68 -6.69 -13.59
C VAL A 177 -11.36 -7.49 -14.85
N VAL A 178 -10.12 -7.97 -14.93
CA VAL A 178 -9.62 -8.75 -16.08
C VAL A 178 -9.49 -10.24 -15.74
N ASN A 179 -9.82 -11.10 -16.72
CA ASN A 179 -9.66 -12.55 -16.62
C ASN A 179 -8.17 -12.94 -16.54
N ARG A 180 -7.89 -14.01 -15.80
CA ARG A 180 -6.51 -14.46 -15.54
C ARG A 180 -5.75 -14.79 -16.83
N ASP A 181 -6.42 -15.47 -17.76
CA ASP A 181 -5.77 -15.93 -18.99
C ASP A 181 -5.48 -14.76 -19.94
N ARG A 182 -6.37 -13.76 -19.95
CA ARG A 182 -6.17 -12.49 -20.66
C ARG A 182 -4.96 -11.71 -20.10
N VAL A 183 -4.85 -11.57 -18.77
CA VAL A 183 -3.65 -10.97 -18.14
C VAL A 183 -2.39 -11.77 -18.46
N ARG A 184 -2.47 -13.11 -18.52
CA ARG A 184 -1.30 -13.95 -18.83
C ARG A 184 -0.84 -13.81 -20.28
N ALA A 185 -1.77 -13.74 -21.23
CA ALA A 185 -1.47 -13.53 -22.64
C ALA A 185 -0.72 -12.20 -22.85
N ILE A 186 -1.30 -11.10 -22.35
CA ILE A 186 -0.69 -9.77 -22.43
C ILE A 186 0.67 -9.73 -21.69
N LEU A 187 0.78 -10.39 -20.52
CA LEU A 187 2.04 -10.43 -19.77
C LEU A 187 3.14 -11.21 -20.51
N ALA A 188 2.80 -12.28 -21.23
CA ALA A 188 3.75 -13.05 -22.00
C ALA A 188 4.31 -12.25 -23.19
N GLU A 189 3.49 -11.37 -23.79
CA GLU A 189 3.92 -10.42 -24.82
C GLU A 189 4.80 -9.30 -24.23
N LEU A 190 4.38 -8.69 -23.13
CA LEU A 190 5.06 -7.51 -22.55
C LEU A 190 6.38 -7.84 -21.83
N ASN A 191 6.49 -9.05 -21.25
CA ASN A 191 7.66 -9.41 -20.45
C ASN A 191 7.95 -10.92 -20.50
N PRO A 192 8.36 -11.45 -21.67
CA PRO A 192 8.65 -12.87 -21.84
C PRO A 192 9.78 -13.35 -20.93
N VAL A 193 10.83 -12.54 -20.76
CA VAL A 193 11.98 -12.86 -19.89
C VAL A 193 11.55 -13.02 -18.45
N GLY A 194 10.82 -12.05 -17.90
CA GLY A 194 10.32 -12.11 -16.52
C GLY A 194 9.35 -13.26 -16.28
N VAL A 195 8.57 -13.69 -17.30
CA VAL A 195 7.75 -14.91 -17.21
C VAL A 195 8.63 -16.15 -17.05
N ALA A 196 9.68 -16.30 -17.86
CA ALA A 196 10.60 -17.42 -17.79
C ALA A 196 11.37 -17.47 -16.46
N THR A 197 11.90 -16.34 -15.99
CA THR A 197 12.66 -16.28 -14.71
C THR A 197 11.81 -16.72 -13.51
N ARG A 198 10.49 -16.50 -13.55
CA ARG A 198 9.58 -16.93 -12.47
C ARG A 198 9.36 -18.43 -12.40
N TRP A 199 9.52 -19.17 -13.50
CA TRP A 199 9.40 -20.63 -13.49
C TRP A 199 10.55 -21.30 -12.71
N ALA A 200 11.71 -20.65 -12.65
CA ALA A 200 12.89 -21.16 -11.96
C ALA A 200 12.89 -20.92 -10.44
N GLN A 201 11.97 -20.11 -9.91
CA GLN A 201 11.98 -19.72 -8.49
C GLN A 201 11.15 -20.66 -7.61
N VAL A 202 11.82 -21.33 -6.66
CA VAL A 202 11.17 -22.18 -5.66
C VAL A 202 10.90 -21.38 -4.37
N VAL A 203 9.65 -21.35 -3.92
CA VAL A 203 9.24 -20.68 -2.67
C VAL A 203 9.22 -21.68 -1.52
N SER A 204 10.13 -21.50 -0.56
CA SER A 204 10.09 -22.20 0.73
C SER A 204 8.94 -21.67 1.60
N ARG A 205 8.21 -22.59 2.24
CA ARG A 205 7.01 -22.29 3.04
C ARG A 205 7.21 -22.76 4.48
N ARG A 206 6.84 -21.93 5.45
CA ARG A 206 6.88 -22.25 6.89
C ARG A 206 5.50 -22.03 7.51
N ARG A 207 5.14 -22.82 8.52
CA ARG A 207 3.92 -22.61 9.32
C ARG A 207 4.16 -21.47 10.30
N TYR A 208 3.28 -20.48 10.28
CA TYR A 208 3.29 -19.34 11.19
C TYR A 208 1.85 -19.00 11.54
N SER A 209 1.54 -18.86 12.83
CA SER A 209 0.21 -18.52 13.32
C SER A 209 0.28 -17.55 14.49
N VAL A 210 -0.67 -16.63 14.53
CA VAL A 210 -0.93 -15.64 15.58
C VAL A 210 -2.45 -15.60 15.75
N PRO A 211 -3.01 -15.38 16.95
CA PRO A 211 -4.44 -15.62 17.24
C PRO A 211 -5.41 -14.94 16.27
N GLU A 212 -5.23 -13.65 16.01
CA GLU A 212 -6.18 -12.85 15.22
C GLU A 212 -5.47 -11.67 14.54
N PRO A 213 -6.09 -11.01 13.55
CA PRO A 213 -5.58 -9.77 12.98
C PRO A 213 -5.30 -8.73 14.07
N ASN A 214 -4.31 -7.87 13.84
CA ASN A 214 -3.90 -6.82 14.77
C ASN A 214 -3.29 -7.31 16.09
N SER A 215 -3.15 -8.63 16.29
CA SER A 215 -2.50 -9.18 17.49
C SER A 215 -1.00 -8.91 17.53
N LEU A 216 -0.32 -9.05 16.39
CA LEU A 216 1.12 -8.90 16.30
C LEU A 216 1.53 -8.34 14.96
N TRP A 217 2.05 -7.11 14.95
CA TRP A 217 2.73 -6.56 13.79
C TRP A 217 4.23 -6.82 13.88
N HIS A 218 4.80 -7.27 12.77
CA HIS A 218 6.23 -7.45 12.58
C HIS A 218 6.76 -6.20 11.90
N ILE A 219 7.65 -5.47 12.55
CA ILE A 219 8.16 -4.17 12.12
C ILE A 219 9.67 -4.28 11.96
N ASP A 220 10.19 -3.65 10.91
CA ASP A 220 11.61 -3.62 10.59
C ASP A 220 11.93 -2.49 9.58
N SER A 221 13.21 -2.26 9.34
CA SER A 221 13.73 -1.34 8.33
C SER A 221 14.56 -2.09 7.29
N HIS A 222 14.34 -1.82 6.01
CA HIS A 222 15.08 -2.42 4.91
C HIS A 222 16.22 -1.51 4.43
N HIS A 223 17.43 -2.06 4.37
CA HIS A 223 18.66 -1.27 4.20
C HIS A 223 19.37 -1.48 2.86
N SER A 224 18.74 -2.07 1.84
CA SER A 224 19.40 -2.30 0.54
C SER A 224 19.84 -1.03 -0.19
N LEU A 225 19.29 0.13 0.15
CA LEU A 225 19.66 1.44 -0.41
C LEU A 225 20.36 2.35 0.61
N VAL A 226 20.86 1.77 1.72
CA VAL A 226 21.54 2.53 2.78
C VAL A 226 22.76 3.30 2.25
N ARG A 227 23.43 2.77 1.23
CA ARG A 227 24.56 3.42 0.54
C ARG A 227 24.20 4.79 -0.04
N TYR A 228 22.93 4.97 -0.42
CA TYR A 228 22.39 6.21 -0.98
C TYR A 228 21.61 7.02 0.08
N GLY A 229 21.73 6.64 1.35
CA GLY A 229 20.99 7.22 2.47
C GLY A 229 19.48 7.01 2.40
N ILE A 230 19.01 5.92 1.79
CA ILE A 230 17.57 5.63 1.68
C ILE A 230 17.24 4.39 2.51
N TYR A 231 16.26 4.55 3.40
CA TYR A 231 15.77 3.52 4.31
C TYR A 231 14.29 3.28 4.05
N ILE A 232 13.84 2.02 4.09
CA ILE A 232 12.41 1.68 3.91
C ILE A 232 11.88 1.07 5.20
N HIS A 233 10.98 1.77 5.86
CA HIS A 233 10.29 1.29 7.05
C HIS A 233 9.03 0.52 6.65
N GLY A 234 8.78 -0.60 7.32
CA GLY A 234 7.63 -1.44 7.01
C GLY A 234 7.05 -2.15 8.21
N GLY A 235 5.76 -2.45 8.11
CA GLY A 235 5.05 -3.32 9.04
C GLY A 235 4.28 -4.39 8.29
N ILE A 236 4.14 -5.57 8.88
CA ILE A 236 3.26 -6.64 8.38
C ILE A 236 2.50 -7.31 9.53
N ASP A 237 1.20 -7.48 9.37
CA ASP A 237 0.37 -8.22 10.32
C ASP A 237 0.67 -9.72 10.27
N GLY A 238 0.94 -10.32 11.42
CA GLY A 238 1.36 -11.72 11.53
C GLY A 238 0.28 -12.73 11.12
N ASN A 239 -0.99 -12.38 11.30
CA ASN A 239 -2.15 -13.26 11.06
C ASN A 239 -2.62 -13.19 9.60
N SER A 240 -3.02 -12.00 9.14
CA SER A 240 -3.61 -11.74 7.82
C SER A 240 -2.58 -11.56 6.71
N ARG A 241 -1.31 -11.25 7.07
CA ARG A 241 -0.24 -10.84 6.14
C ARG A 241 -0.51 -9.50 5.46
N LEU A 242 -1.46 -8.73 5.98
CA LEU A 242 -1.72 -7.36 5.58
C LEU A 242 -0.47 -6.51 5.85
N ILE A 243 -0.12 -5.65 4.90
CA ILE A 243 0.96 -4.68 5.03
C ILE A 243 0.32 -3.32 5.40
N PRO A 244 0.26 -2.95 6.70
CA PRO A 244 -0.33 -1.69 7.14
C PRO A 244 0.39 -0.47 6.57
N TYR A 245 1.72 -0.52 6.41
CA TYR A 245 2.50 0.58 5.84
C TYR A 245 3.82 0.08 5.22
N LEU A 246 4.27 0.82 4.21
CA LEU A 246 5.62 0.78 3.63
C LEU A 246 6.02 2.21 3.28
N LYS A 247 7.15 2.69 3.79
CA LYS A 247 7.58 4.09 3.60
C LYS A 247 9.08 4.20 3.43
N ALA A 248 9.51 4.79 2.31
CA ALA A 248 10.90 5.15 2.09
C ALA A 248 11.19 6.56 2.64
N ALA A 249 12.35 6.73 3.29
CA ALA A 249 12.79 7.96 3.90
C ALA A 249 14.33 8.16 3.81
N PRO A 250 14.83 9.41 3.90
CA PRO A 250 16.26 9.71 3.79
C PRO A 250 17.07 9.44 5.07
N TYR A 251 16.42 9.07 6.19
CA TYR A 251 17.08 8.87 7.49
C TYR A 251 16.44 7.72 8.27
N ASN A 252 17.26 6.92 8.95
CA ASN A 252 16.81 5.91 9.91
C ASN A 252 16.77 6.49 11.34
N THR A 253 15.81 7.39 11.60
CA THR A 253 15.63 7.97 12.95
C THR A 253 14.37 7.45 13.60
N ALA A 254 14.33 7.49 14.93
CA ALA A 254 13.15 7.05 15.66
C ALA A 254 11.89 7.86 15.33
N ARG A 255 12.04 9.15 15.03
CA ARG A 255 10.94 10.01 14.57
C ARG A 255 10.37 9.53 13.25
N VAL A 256 11.22 9.26 12.26
CA VAL A 256 10.80 8.84 10.92
C VAL A 256 10.16 7.44 10.95
N ALA A 257 10.75 6.50 11.69
CA ALA A 257 10.18 5.18 11.88
C ALA A 257 8.79 5.26 12.55
N PHE A 258 8.65 6.12 13.57
CA PHE A 258 7.38 6.37 14.23
C PHE A 258 6.34 7.02 13.31
N GLU A 259 6.71 8.03 12.52
CA GLU A 259 5.82 8.65 11.53
C GLU A 259 5.28 7.63 10.53
N ALA A 260 6.14 6.75 10.00
CA ALA A 260 5.72 5.66 9.12
C ALA A 260 4.75 4.69 9.83
N PHE A 261 5.03 4.34 11.09
CA PHE A 261 4.14 3.51 11.90
C PHE A 261 2.77 4.17 12.14
N THR A 262 2.74 5.48 12.42
CA THR A 262 1.48 6.21 12.63
C THR A 262 0.56 6.18 11.40
N PHE A 263 1.13 6.17 10.19
CA PHE A 263 0.35 6.01 8.96
C PHE A 263 -0.42 4.68 8.94
N GLY A 264 0.22 3.60 9.40
CA GLY A 264 -0.40 2.28 9.50
C GLY A 264 -1.51 2.23 10.54
N ILE A 265 -1.25 2.67 11.78
CA ILE A 265 -2.24 2.57 12.87
C ILE A 265 -3.47 3.43 12.62
N ARG A 266 -3.35 4.56 11.91
CA ARG A 266 -4.50 5.39 11.51
C ARG A 266 -5.51 4.64 10.65
N SER A 267 -5.05 3.68 9.85
CA SER A 267 -5.91 2.93 8.93
C SER A 267 -6.39 1.59 9.51
N TYR A 268 -5.63 1.01 10.44
CA TYR A 268 -5.82 -0.38 10.87
C TYR A 268 -5.89 -0.54 12.40
N GLY A 269 -5.89 0.55 13.16
CA GLY A 269 -5.87 0.56 14.62
C GLY A 269 -4.49 0.25 15.20
N ILE A 270 -4.37 0.42 16.52
CA ILE A 270 -3.13 0.14 17.26
C ILE A 270 -3.02 -1.38 17.47
N PRO A 271 -1.93 -2.06 17.09
CA PRO A 271 -1.80 -3.50 17.33
C PRO A 271 -1.73 -3.82 18.83
N SER A 272 -2.11 -5.04 19.21
CA SER A 272 -1.95 -5.48 20.61
C SER A 272 -0.48 -5.61 20.99
N ARG A 273 0.35 -6.08 20.07
CA ARG A 273 1.80 -6.22 20.25
C ARG A 273 2.53 -5.91 18.95
N ILE A 274 3.77 -5.48 19.08
CA ILE A 274 4.73 -5.42 17.98
C ILE A 274 5.88 -6.39 18.24
N ARG A 275 6.48 -6.90 17.17
CA ARG A 275 7.81 -7.51 17.18
C ARG A 275 8.74 -6.61 16.38
N VAL A 276 9.80 -6.18 17.04
CA VAL A 276 10.86 -5.30 16.51
C VAL A 276 12.20 -5.84 16.95
N ASP A 277 13.26 -5.41 16.26
CA ASP A 277 14.61 -5.61 16.77
C ASP A 277 14.93 -4.60 17.90
N GLY A 278 16.14 -4.72 18.46
CA GLY A 278 16.65 -3.82 19.50
C GLY A 278 17.12 -2.46 19.00
N GLY A 279 16.83 -2.09 17.74
CA GLY A 279 17.31 -0.86 17.11
C GLY A 279 16.84 0.42 17.82
N VAL A 280 17.69 1.45 17.82
CA VAL A 280 17.40 2.76 18.42
C VAL A 280 16.31 3.52 17.65
N GLU A 281 16.14 3.24 16.36
CA GLU A 281 15.06 3.74 15.52
C GLU A 281 13.68 3.27 16.00
N ASN A 282 13.59 2.13 16.70
CA ASN A 282 12.32 1.58 17.14
C ASN A 282 11.88 2.12 18.51
N VAL A 283 12.72 2.92 19.19
CA VAL A 283 12.48 3.39 20.57
C VAL A 283 11.16 4.15 20.71
N LEU A 284 10.83 5.05 19.78
CA LEU A 284 9.57 5.80 19.86
C LEU A 284 8.34 4.91 19.63
N ILE A 285 8.42 3.94 18.71
CA ILE A 285 7.35 2.97 18.48
C ILE A 285 7.15 2.12 19.74
N LYS A 286 8.23 1.61 20.33
CA LYS A 286 8.18 0.81 21.56
C LYS A 286 7.55 1.58 22.71
N ARG A 287 7.98 2.83 22.93
CA ARG A 287 7.44 3.70 23.97
C ARG A 287 5.95 3.98 23.76
N PHE A 288 5.54 4.30 22.52
CA PHE A 288 4.13 4.51 22.19
C PHE A 288 3.29 3.27 22.48
N MET A 289 3.76 2.08 22.10
CA MET A 289 3.04 0.82 22.32
C MET A 289 2.87 0.49 23.80
N THR A 290 3.85 0.84 24.65
CA THR A 290 3.73 0.70 26.10
C THR A 290 2.66 1.65 26.66
N ILE A 291 2.69 2.93 26.25
CA ILE A 291 1.71 3.92 26.70
C ILE A 291 0.28 3.56 26.25
N ALA A 292 0.11 3.23 24.96
CA ALA A 292 -1.20 2.99 24.36
C ALA A 292 -1.87 1.71 24.90
N ASN A 293 -1.10 0.66 25.17
CA ASN A 293 -1.65 -0.64 25.58
C ASN A 293 -1.48 -0.94 27.09
N GLY A 294 -0.86 -0.03 27.84
CA GLY A 294 -0.58 -0.16 29.27
C GLY A 294 0.81 -0.72 29.58
N ASP A 295 1.40 -0.18 30.66
CA ASP A 295 2.72 -0.57 31.16
C ASP A 295 2.78 -2.05 31.57
N GLY A 296 3.94 -2.67 31.43
CA GLY A 296 4.20 -4.05 31.90
C GLY A 296 3.56 -5.19 31.06
N ARG A 297 2.79 -4.89 30.01
CA ARG A 297 2.11 -5.92 29.19
C ARG A 297 2.97 -6.73 28.22
N GLY A 298 4.20 -6.30 27.98
CA GLY A 298 5.04 -6.81 26.89
C GLY A 298 4.47 -6.46 25.51
N SER A 299 4.05 -5.20 25.33
CA SER A 299 3.49 -4.68 24.07
C SER A 299 4.52 -4.57 22.95
N ALA A 300 5.81 -4.54 23.29
CA ALA A 300 6.91 -4.67 22.34
C ALA A 300 7.73 -5.92 22.67
N ILE A 301 7.78 -6.85 21.71
CA ILE A 301 8.61 -8.04 21.78
C ILE A 301 9.91 -7.75 21.04
N GLU A 302 10.96 -7.49 21.79
CA GLU A 302 12.32 -7.37 21.25
C GLU A 302 12.93 -8.76 21.04
N GLY A 303 13.56 -8.96 19.89
CA GLY A 303 14.25 -10.21 19.61
C GLY A 303 15.13 -10.13 18.38
N LYS A 304 15.97 -11.14 18.17
CA LYS A 304 16.84 -11.24 16.98
C LYS A 304 15.99 -11.26 15.70
N SER A 305 16.52 -10.67 14.62
CA SER A 305 15.90 -10.60 13.29
C SER A 305 15.36 -11.95 12.80
N VAL A 306 16.07 -13.05 13.08
CA VAL A 306 15.68 -14.43 12.73
C VAL A 306 14.30 -14.87 13.25
N HIS A 307 13.76 -14.18 14.26
CA HIS A 307 12.41 -14.40 14.78
C HIS A 307 11.34 -13.52 14.12
N ASN A 308 11.74 -12.50 13.35
CA ASN A 308 10.90 -11.57 12.60
C ASN A 308 10.59 -12.08 11.19
N GLN A 309 10.29 -13.39 11.07
CA GLN A 309 10.25 -14.09 9.78
C GLN A 309 9.22 -13.52 8.77
N ARG A 310 8.16 -12.87 9.26
CA ARG A 310 7.12 -12.28 8.40
C ARG A 310 7.65 -11.08 7.63
N ILE A 311 8.31 -10.15 8.32
CA ILE A 311 8.87 -8.96 7.67
C ILE A 311 10.12 -9.30 6.86
N GLU A 312 10.96 -10.25 7.30
CA GLU A 312 12.09 -10.73 6.49
C GLU A 312 11.61 -11.34 5.16
N ARG A 313 10.50 -12.10 5.19
CA ARG A 313 9.92 -12.62 3.94
C ARG A 313 9.33 -11.50 3.10
N LEU A 314 8.71 -10.50 3.71
CA LEU A 314 8.21 -9.31 3.01
C LEU A 314 9.36 -8.61 2.28
N TRP A 315 10.51 -8.44 2.93
CA TRP A 315 11.68 -7.78 2.36
C TRP A 315 12.22 -8.43 1.10
N ARG A 316 12.19 -9.77 1.02
CA ARG A 316 12.53 -10.45 -0.24
C ARG A 316 11.61 -10.04 -1.38
N ASP A 317 10.32 -9.94 -1.12
CA ASP A 317 9.34 -9.54 -2.14
C ASP A 317 9.49 -8.04 -2.47
N VAL A 318 9.64 -7.16 -1.46
CA VAL A 318 9.87 -5.70 -1.66
C VAL A 318 11.13 -5.44 -2.48
N PHE A 319 12.23 -6.13 -2.15
CA PHE A 319 13.47 -5.98 -2.90
C PHE A 319 13.27 -6.39 -4.36
N GLN A 320 12.79 -7.62 -4.60
CA GLN A 320 12.65 -8.14 -5.95
C GLN A 320 11.62 -7.40 -6.80
N LYS A 321 10.51 -6.93 -6.21
CA LYS A 321 9.38 -6.36 -6.97
C LYS A 321 9.45 -4.85 -7.12
N VAL A 322 10.09 -4.15 -6.19
CA VAL A 322 10.09 -2.68 -6.16
C VAL A 322 11.51 -2.15 -6.18
N VAL A 323 12.34 -2.53 -5.21
CA VAL A 323 13.61 -1.84 -4.93
C VAL A 323 14.70 -2.18 -5.95
N PHE A 324 14.67 -3.38 -6.54
CA PHE A 324 15.72 -3.88 -7.42
C PHE A 324 16.00 -2.94 -8.60
N THR A 325 14.97 -2.36 -9.21
CA THR A 325 15.13 -1.40 -10.31
C THR A 325 15.89 -0.15 -9.85
N PHE A 326 15.50 0.44 -8.72
CA PHE A 326 16.19 1.60 -8.15
C PHE A 326 17.63 1.28 -7.74
N TYR A 327 17.83 0.09 -7.16
CA TYR A 327 19.15 -0.42 -6.80
C TYR A 327 20.07 -0.47 -8.02
N GLN A 328 19.63 -1.10 -9.11
CA GLN A 328 20.43 -1.18 -10.34
C GLN A 328 20.72 0.20 -10.96
N CYS A 329 19.73 1.09 -11.01
CA CYS A 329 19.92 2.43 -11.56
C CYS A 329 20.94 3.24 -10.74
N LEU A 330 20.83 3.23 -9.41
CA LEU A 330 21.75 3.98 -8.55
C LEU A 330 23.17 3.42 -8.61
N HIS A 331 23.32 2.09 -8.65
CA HIS A 331 24.62 1.46 -8.85
C HIS A 331 25.24 1.82 -10.20
N ALA A 332 24.47 1.80 -11.29
CA ALA A 332 24.98 2.19 -12.61
C ALA A 332 25.38 3.67 -12.69
N LEU A 333 24.64 4.56 -12.03
CA LEU A 333 25.00 5.98 -11.94
C LEU A 333 26.30 6.19 -11.14
N GLU A 334 26.49 5.40 -10.09
CA GLU A 334 27.71 5.42 -9.31
C GLU A 334 28.90 4.87 -10.11
N ASP A 335 28.76 3.71 -10.72
CA ASP A 335 29.83 3.04 -11.50
C ASP A 335 30.28 3.89 -12.70
N SER A 336 29.38 4.69 -13.28
CA SER A 336 29.70 5.63 -14.37
C SER A 336 30.29 6.96 -13.90
N GLY A 337 30.38 7.20 -12.58
CA GLY A 337 30.82 8.46 -11.99
C GLY A 337 29.79 9.60 -12.06
N ALA A 338 28.57 9.34 -12.56
CA ALA A 338 27.48 10.33 -12.60
C ALA A 338 26.91 10.62 -11.20
N LEU A 339 27.03 9.68 -10.28
CA LEU A 339 26.66 9.81 -8.87
C LEU A 339 27.90 9.68 -7.98
N ASN A 340 28.43 10.81 -7.51
CA ASN A 340 29.51 10.82 -6.53
C ASN A 340 28.93 10.78 -5.10
N LEU A 341 29.25 9.73 -4.34
CA LEU A 341 28.79 9.61 -2.95
C LEU A 341 29.57 10.50 -1.97
N ASP A 342 30.74 10.99 -2.36
CA ASP A 342 31.51 11.93 -1.53
C ASP A 342 30.98 13.37 -1.67
N ASP A 343 30.09 13.64 -2.63
CA ASP A 343 29.42 14.93 -2.79
C ASP A 343 28.01 14.88 -2.17
N PRO A 344 27.76 15.60 -1.05
CA PRO A 344 26.45 15.67 -0.43
C PRO A 344 25.33 16.16 -1.37
N LYS A 345 25.65 16.99 -2.37
CA LYS A 345 24.68 17.47 -3.36
C LYS A 345 24.20 16.34 -4.26
N HIS A 346 25.11 15.47 -4.69
CA HIS A 346 24.79 14.31 -5.50
C HIS A 346 23.89 13.33 -4.73
N ILE A 347 24.19 13.07 -3.46
CA ILE A 347 23.32 12.26 -2.58
C ILE A 347 21.94 12.91 -2.44
N PHE A 348 21.88 14.22 -2.16
CA PHE A 348 20.61 14.93 -2.01
C PHE A 348 19.76 14.86 -3.28
N CYS A 349 20.35 15.10 -4.46
CA CYS A 349 19.67 15.00 -5.75
C CYS A 349 19.15 13.59 -6.01
N ALA A 350 19.98 12.57 -5.75
CA ALA A 350 19.57 11.18 -5.89
C ALA A 350 18.38 10.85 -4.96
N GLN A 351 18.44 11.26 -3.70
CA GLN A 351 17.35 11.08 -2.74
C GLN A 351 16.08 11.79 -3.18
N ALA A 352 16.16 13.05 -3.62
CA ALA A 352 14.99 13.83 -4.04
C ALA A 352 14.25 13.17 -5.22
N VAL A 353 14.98 12.64 -6.20
CA VAL A 353 14.40 11.95 -7.36
C VAL A 353 13.86 10.57 -6.97
N VAL A 354 14.64 9.80 -6.21
CA VAL A 354 14.30 8.40 -5.92
C VAL A 354 13.20 8.30 -4.88
N LEU A 355 13.20 9.10 -3.81
CA LEU A 355 12.25 8.94 -2.71
C LEU A 355 10.79 9.11 -3.15
N ALA A 356 10.49 10.07 -4.01
CA ALA A 356 9.13 10.29 -4.50
C ALA A 356 8.64 9.09 -5.33
N ARG A 357 9.48 8.64 -6.27
CA ARG A 357 9.18 7.51 -7.15
C ARG A 357 9.10 6.19 -6.39
N LEU A 358 10.07 5.92 -5.52
CA LEU A 358 10.10 4.72 -4.69
C LEU A 358 8.88 4.66 -3.76
N ASN A 359 8.49 5.77 -3.13
CA ASN A 359 7.27 5.79 -2.30
C ASN A 359 6.00 5.54 -3.12
N HIS A 360 5.92 6.06 -4.35
CA HIS A 360 4.79 5.77 -5.24
C HIS A 360 4.75 4.27 -5.61
N SER A 361 5.86 3.70 -6.06
CA SER A 361 5.95 2.28 -6.39
C SER A 361 5.66 1.39 -5.19
N LEU A 362 6.20 1.73 -4.00
CA LEU A 362 5.90 1.02 -2.74
C LEU A 362 4.40 1.03 -2.43
N GLU A 363 3.71 2.16 -2.57
CA GLU A 363 2.27 2.24 -2.28
C GLU A 363 1.42 1.48 -3.31
N CYS A 364 1.73 1.60 -4.61
CA CYS A 364 1.08 0.81 -5.65
C CYS A 364 1.26 -0.68 -5.42
N TRP A 365 2.49 -1.11 -5.10
CA TRP A 365 2.80 -2.50 -4.80
C TRP A 365 2.11 -2.98 -3.52
N ARG A 366 2.12 -2.18 -2.44
CA ARG A 366 1.46 -2.49 -1.17
C ARG A 366 -0.04 -2.73 -1.37
N ARG A 367 -0.73 -1.84 -2.11
CA ARG A 367 -2.16 -1.98 -2.43
C ARG A 367 -2.44 -3.25 -3.24
N ALA A 368 -1.64 -3.50 -4.28
CA ALA A 368 -1.76 -4.70 -5.10
C ALA A 368 -1.54 -5.97 -4.26
N ARG A 369 -0.51 -5.96 -3.40
CA ARG A 369 -0.16 -7.10 -2.53
C ARG A 369 -1.25 -7.39 -1.50
N ASN A 370 -1.81 -6.35 -0.88
CA ASN A 370 -2.92 -6.46 0.07
C ASN A 370 -4.22 -6.99 -0.57
N ASN A 371 -4.36 -6.85 -1.89
CA ASN A 371 -5.48 -7.36 -2.69
C ASN A 371 -5.14 -8.60 -3.53
N GLN A 372 -3.96 -9.19 -3.32
CA GLN A 372 -3.54 -10.39 -4.04
C GLN A 372 -3.96 -11.65 -3.27
N ALA A 373 -4.71 -12.52 -3.95
CA ALA A 373 -5.17 -13.79 -3.39
C ALA A 373 -4.00 -14.70 -2.97
N ILE A 374 -4.06 -15.23 -1.75
CA ILE A 374 -3.07 -16.17 -1.23
C ILE A 374 -3.60 -17.60 -1.34
N ARG A 375 -2.93 -18.43 -2.14
CA ARG A 375 -3.36 -19.81 -2.42
C ARG A 375 -3.56 -20.66 -1.17
N THR A 376 -2.70 -20.51 -0.17
CA THR A 376 -2.77 -21.30 1.08
C THR A 376 -3.87 -20.85 2.02
N GLU A 377 -4.48 -19.70 1.77
CA GLU A 377 -5.53 -19.10 2.59
C GLU A 377 -6.84 -19.11 1.79
N HIS A 378 -7.12 -20.22 1.11
CA HIS A 378 -8.32 -20.41 0.28
C HIS A 378 -8.55 -19.31 -0.77
N ASN A 379 -7.45 -18.76 -1.32
CA ASN A 379 -7.44 -17.64 -2.27
C ASN A 379 -8.03 -16.33 -1.72
N GLN A 380 -8.04 -16.15 -0.41
CA GLN A 380 -8.34 -14.86 0.20
C GLN A 380 -7.17 -13.89 0.04
N THR A 381 -7.49 -12.61 -0.11
CA THR A 381 -6.49 -11.54 -0.05
C THR A 381 -6.14 -11.20 1.40
N PRO A 382 -4.98 -10.60 1.70
CA PRO A 382 -4.69 -10.06 3.03
C PRO A 382 -5.79 -9.16 3.59
N GLU A 383 -6.36 -8.26 2.79
CA GLU A 383 -7.50 -7.42 3.17
C GLU A 383 -8.74 -8.25 3.54
N GLN A 384 -9.05 -9.28 2.77
CA GLN A 384 -10.16 -10.18 3.08
C GLN A 384 -9.90 -10.99 4.35
N LEU A 385 -8.67 -11.43 4.58
CA LEU A 385 -8.29 -12.15 5.79
C LEU A 385 -8.36 -11.27 7.02
N TRP A 386 -7.92 -10.01 6.90
CA TRP A 386 -8.07 -9.00 7.93
C TRP A 386 -9.55 -8.85 8.32
N ILE A 387 -10.41 -8.52 7.36
CA ILE A 387 -11.84 -8.30 7.62
C ILE A 387 -12.53 -9.58 8.11
N SER A 388 -12.35 -10.71 7.42
CA SER A 388 -13.11 -11.94 7.72
C SER A 388 -12.75 -12.56 9.07
N ARG A 389 -11.55 -12.28 9.59
CA ARG A 389 -11.12 -12.78 10.91
C ARG A 389 -11.38 -11.75 12.00
N LEU A 390 -11.30 -10.45 11.69
CA LEU A 390 -11.56 -9.38 12.64
C LEU A 390 -13.05 -9.24 12.97
N VAL A 391 -13.96 -9.32 11.99
CA VAL A 391 -15.40 -9.12 12.23
C VAL A 391 -15.98 -10.12 13.24
N PRO A 392 -15.71 -11.44 13.14
CA PRO A 392 -16.14 -12.37 14.19
C PRO A 392 -15.47 -12.09 15.55
N ALA A 393 -14.19 -11.70 15.56
CA ALA A 393 -13.47 -11.36 16.78
C ALA A 393 -14.08 -10.13 17.48
N LEU A 394 -14.51 -9.12 16.73
CA LEU A 394 -15.26 -7.96 17.21
C LEU A 394 -16.61 -8.31 17.85
N GLN A 395 -17.08 -9.54 17.76
CA GLN A 395 -18.32 -9.98 18.41
C GLN A 395 -18.07 -10.91 19.60
N GLN A 396 -16.90 -11.54 19.67
CA GLN A 396 -16.64 -12.70 20.53
C GLN A 396 -15.39 -12.54 21.41
N SER A 397 -14.57 -11.53 21.16
CA SER A 397 -13.28 -11.31 21.82
C SER A 397 -13.18 -9.89 22.36
N ASP A 398 -12.75 -9.76 23.61
CA ASP A 398 -12.39 -8.48 24.24
C ASP A 398 -10.88 -8.28 24.32
N SER A 399 -10.14 -8.96 23.44
CA SER A 399 -8.69 -8.78 23.33
C SER A 399 -8.32 -7.34 23.01
N THR A 400 -7.10 -6.95 23.36
CA THR A 400 -6.57 -5.63 23.02
C THR A 400 -6.51 -5.39 21.52
N ALA A 401 -6.20 -6.44 20.73
CA ALA A 401 -6.12 -6.33 19.28
C ALA A 401 -7.44 -5.85 18.66
N VAL A 402 -8.55 -6.33 19.22
CA VAL A 402 -9.92 -6.01 18.80
C VAL A 402 -10.38 -4.69 19.41
N ARG A 403 -10.12 -4.46 20.71
CA ARG A 403 -10.50 -3.22 21.41
C ARG A 403 -9.91 -1.97 20.76
N ASN A 404 -8.64 -2.03 20.38
CA ASN A 404 -7.92 -0.92 19.75
C ASN A 404 -8.44 -0.57 18.34
N ILE A 405 -9.35 -1.37 17.79
CA ILE A 405 -10.05 -1.07 16.54
C ILE A 405 -11.47 -0.55 16.80
N ARG A 406 -12.10 -0.96 17.92
CA ARG A 406 -13.44 -0.49 18.32
C ARG A 406 -13.46 1.01 18.70
N THR A 407 -12.37 1.52 19.25
CA THR A 407 -12.32 2.86 19.88
C THR A 407 -12.25 4.04 18.90
N ASP A 408 -11.96 3.81 17.62
CA ASP A 408 -11.81 4.88 16.60
C ASP A 408 -13.05 5.03 15.68
N ARG A 409 -14.24 4.55 16.09
CA ARG A 409 -15.50 4.77 15.35
C ARG A 409 -16.46 5.80 15.95
N ASP A 410 -15.98 6.59 16.91
CA ASP A 410 -16.50 7.94 17.14
C ASP A 410 -15.62 8.93 16.35
N ILE A 411 -15.82 9.00 15.02
CA ILE A 411 -15.15 9.98 14.15
C ILE A 411 -16.16 11.11 13.90
N PRO A 412 -16.01 12.32 14.49
CA PRO A 412 -16.78 13.48 14.07
C PRO A 412 -16.45 13.85 12.61
N ALA A 413 -17.50 14.29 11.90
CA ALA A 413 -17.61 14.51 10.44
C ALA A 413 -16.43 15.18 9.72
#